data_AF-A0A292YTD1-F1
#
_entry.id   AF-A0A292YTD1-F1
#
_cell.length_a   1.000
_cell.length_b   1.000
_cell.length_c   1.000
_cell.angle_alpha   90.00
_cell.angle_beta   90.00
_cell.angle_gamma   90.00
#
_symmetry.space_group_name_H-M   'P 1'
#
loop_
_entity.id
_entity.type
_entity.pdbx_description
1 polymer ?
#
loop_
_entity_poly.entity_id
_entity_poly.type
_entity_poly.pdbx_seq_one_letter_code
_entity_poly.pdbx_strand_id
1 'polypeptide(L)'
;MSDLSDQDLTELMRSAGPTAPPAAFGVDDVVRASKRATARRRSAIAGGAAAAVLVFGGIGLAVGLPGGGAETATSSAAGGTPNFERGDAAVPPNAAAPTVPGASDTGCVPMQDPGLRALLNEALPQVATAREAAVPMVCKQGGGREVHLEVDDGPAHGVLTVVFAPAGEPVEDGQPVGWARAGAPTASGGYVAVTSVSDSDSGAIPFESQLAAVASTLAPRL
;
A
#
# COMPACT_ATOMS: atom_id res chain seq x y z
N MET A 1 -9.21 -53.27 20.68
CA MET A 1 -8.47 -52.03 20.41
C MET A 1 -7.03 -52.36 20.66
N SER A 2 -6.20 -52.40 19.61
CA SER A 2 -4.78 -52.71 19.76
C SER A 2 -4.06 -51.43 20.17
N ASP A 3 -3.39 -51.45 21.32
CA ASP A 3 -2.52 -50.35 21.76
C ASP A 3 -1.29 -50.32 20.85
N LEU A 4 -1.16 -49.26 20.03
CA LEU A 4 0.05 -49.00 19.26
C LEU A 4 1.16 -48.59 20.22
N SER A 5 2.31 -49.24 20.13
CA SER A 5 3.48 -48.87 20.92
C SER A 5 4.18 -47.64 20.34
N ASP A 6 4.90 -46.90 21.17
CA ASP A 6 5.71 -45.74 20.73
C ASP A 6 6.76 -46.14 19.67
N GLN A 7 7.21 -47.40 19.69
CA GLN A 7 8.12 -47.95 18.69
C GLN A 7 7.42 -48.10 17.34
N ASP A 8 6.18 -48.60 17.32
CA ASP A 8 5.38 -48.72 16.11
C ASP A 8 5.08 -47.35 15.48
N LEU A 9 4.78 -46.34 16.30
CA LEU A 9 4.58 -44.96 15.84
C LEU A 9 5.86 -44.36 15.25
N THR A 10 7.00 -44.59 15.89
CA THR A 10 8.31 -44.13 15.42
C THR A 10 8.68 -44.78 14.08
N GLU A 11 8.36 -46.07 13.92
CA GLU A 11 8.60 -46.82 12.69
C GLU A 11 7.66 -46.36 11.56
N LEU A 12 6.40 -46.09 11.86
CA LEU A 12 5.44 -45.50 10.92
C LEU A 12 5.92 -44.11 10.43
N MET A 13 6.34 -43.23 11.34
CA MET A 13 6.84 -41.91 10.99
C MET A 13 8.14 -41.96 10.17
N ARG A 14 9.03 -42.92 10.48
CA ARG A 14 10.28 -43.11 9.73
C ARG A 14 10.04 -43.73 8.35
N SER A 15 9.06 -44.63 8.23
CA SER A 15 8.67 -45.25 6.97
C SER A 15 8.00 -44.28 5.99
N ALA A 16 7.31 -43.26 6.53
CA ALA A 16 6.74 -42.14 5.77
C ALA A 16 7.79 -41.11 5.35
N GLY A 17 9.02 -41.55 5.09
CA GLY A 17 10.19 -40.71 4.82
C GLY A 17 9.88 -39.57 3.86
N PRO A 18 10.41 -38.35 4.10
CA PRO A 18 10.05 -37.18 3.33
C PRO A 18 10.73 -37.26 1.96
N THR A 19 10.09 -37.89 0.98
CA THR A 19 10.33 -37.54 -0.43
C THR A 19 9.66 -36.19 -0.66
N ALA A 20 10.29 -35.13 -0.14
CA ALA A 20 9.86 -33.77 -0.42
C ALA A 20 9.92 -33.58 -1.94
N PRO A 21 8.82 -33.20 -2.60
CA PRO A 21 8.86 -32.88 -4.02
C PRO A 21 9.86 -31.73 -4.23
N PRO A 22 10.57 -31.69 -5.37
CA PRO A 22 11.45 -30.56 -5.67
C PRO A 22 10.65 -29.27 -5.59
N ALA A 23 11.26 -28.20 -5.09
CA ALA A 23 10.62 -26.90 -4.99
C ALA A 23 10.04 -26.49 -6.35
N ALA A 24 8.71 -26.31 -6.41
CA ALA A 24 8.01 -25.96 -7.65
C ALA A 24 8.30 -24.51 -8.13
N PHE A 25 8.95 -23.71 -7.28
CA PHE A 25 9.29 -22.31 -7.56
C PHE A 25 10.72 -22.02 -7.11
N GLY A 26 11.52 -21.47 -8.02
CA GLY A 26 12.89 -21.05 -7.75
C GLY A 26 13.03 -19.54 -7.63
N VAL A 27 14.20 -19.10 -7.17
CA VAL A 27 14.59 -17.67 -7.15
C VAL A 27 14.47 -17.05 -8.55
N ASP A 28 14.81 -17.81 -9.60
CA ASP A 28 14.70 -17.37 -10.98
C ASP A 28 13.26 -17.07 -11.42
N ASP A 29 12.27 -17.79 -10.89
CA ASP A 29 10.87 -17.54 -11.20
C ASP A 29 10.38 -16.24 -10.56
N VAL A 30 10.84 -15.94 -9.34
CA VAL A 30 10.57 -14.66 -8.66
C VAL A 30 11.24 -13.51 -9.40
N VAL A 31 12.51 -13.67 -9.82
CA VAL A 31 13.23 -12.65 -10.58
C VAL A 31 12.56 -12.43 -11.95
N ARG A 32 12.12 -13.49 -12.62
CA ARG A 32 11.40 -13.41 -13.90
C ARG A 32 10.04 -12.74 -13.74
N ALA A 33 9.28 -13.09 -12.71
CA ALA A 33 7.99 -12.47 -12.39
C ALA A 33 8.16 -10.97 -12.05
N SER A 34 9.17 -10.64 -11.24
CA SER A 34 9.50 -9.26 -10.87
C SER A 34 9.92 -8.42 -12.08
N LYS A 35 10.79 -8.95 -12.94
CA LYS A 35 11.16 -8.28 -14.21
C LYS A 35 9.94 -8.06 -15.10
N ARG A 36 9.04 -9.04 -15.20
CA ARG A 36 7.79 -8.92 -15.97
C ARG A 36 6.86 -7.85 -15.39
N ALA A 37 6.72 -7.78 -14.07
CA ALA A 37 5.94 -6.75 -13.39
C ALA A 37 6.54 -5.34 -13.59
N THR A 38 7.86 -5.22 -13.48
CA THR A 38 8.58 -3.95 -13.69
C THR A 38 8.47 -3.47 -15.14
N ALA A 39 8.57 -4.39 -16.12
CA ALA A 39 8.41 -4.05 -17.53
C ALA A 39 7.01 -3.50 -17.84
N ARG A 40 5.95 -4.11 -17.29
CA ARG A 40 4.57 -3.62 -17.43
C ARG A 40 4.38 -2.21 -16.87
N ARG A 41 4.99 -1.90 -15.73
CA ARG A 41 4.95 -0.56 -15.13
C ARG A 41 5.62 0.50 -16.02
N ARG A 42 6.74 0.17 -16.69
CA ARG A 42 7.44 1.10 -17.58
C ARG A 42 6.71 1.35 -18.89
N SER A 43 6.03 0.35 -19.46
CA SER A 43 5.23 0.54 -20.67
C SER A 43 3.99 1.42 -20.47
N ALA A 44 3.51 1.59 -19.23
CA ALA A 44 2.39 2.49 -18.93
C ALA A 44 2.81 3.99 -18.90
N ILE A 45 4.09 4.29 -18.64
CA ILE A 45 4.57 5.67 -18.45
C ILE A 45 5.15 6.27 -19.75
N ALA A 46 5.65 5.44 -20.67
CA ALA A 46 6.23 5.92 -21.94
C ALA A 46 5.22 6.00 -23.12
N GLY A 47 4.00 5.48 -22.96
CA GLY A 47 2.97 5.46 -24.01
C GLY A 47 1.82 6.47 -23.81
N GLY A 48 1.89 7.32 -22.78
CA GLY A 48 0.79 8.23 -22.38
C GLY A 48 0.92 9.68 -22.85
N ALA A 49 1.90 10.01 -23.70
CA ALA A 49 2.12 11.38 -24.19
C ALA A 49 1.83 11.58 -25.68
N ALA A 50 1.37 10.53 -26.39
CA ALA A 50 0.92 10.63 -27.77
C ALA A 50 -0.25 9.66 -27.99
N ALA A 51 -1.41 10.19 -28.37
CA ALA A 51 -2.66 9.50 -28.70
C ALA A 51 -3.62 9.15 -27.54
N ALA A 52 -4.43 10.14 -27.11
CA ALA A 52 -5.89 10.00 -26.97
C ALA A 52 -6.59 11.37 -26.80
N VAL A 53 -6.20 12.36 -27.61
CA VAL A 53 -7.12 13.43 -28.01
C VAL A 53 -7.75 12.95 -29.31
N LEU A 54 -9.10 12.95 -29.38
CA LEU A 54 -9.98 12.50 -30.48
C LEU A 54 -10.59 11.10 -30.33
N VAL A 55 -11.70 11.03 -29.58
CA VAL A 55 -12.90 10.32 -30.04
C VAL A 55 -14.08 11.32 -29.96
N PHE A 56 -14.13 12.22 -30.94
CA PHE A 56 -15.39 12.82 -31.44
C PHE A 56 -15.77 11.99 -32.68
N GLY A 57 -17.02 11.59 -32.89
CA GLY A 57 -18.07 12.52 -33.26
C GLY A 57 -17.84 13.03 -34.70
N GLY A 58 -18.52 12.40 -35.67
CA GLY A 58 -19.00 13.07 -36.88
C GLY A 58 -18.00 13.49 -37.98
N ILE A 59 -18.03 12.75 -39.08
CA ILE A 59 -18.12 13.18 -40.50
C ILE A 59 -17.35 14.46 -40.90
N GLY A 60 -16.33 14.28 -41.75
CA GLY A 60 -15.74 15.33 -42.59
C GLY A 60 -14.65 14.81 -43.51
N LEU A 61 -14.98 14.63 -44.79
CA LEU A 61 -14.05 14.30 -45.89
C LEU A 61 -13.16 15.50 -46.25
N ALA A 62 -11.85 15.31 -46.35
CA ALA A 62 -10.99 16.03 -47.31
C ALA A 62 -9.61 15.34 -47.44
N VAL A 63 -9.22 15.06 -48.68
CA VAL A 63 -7.95 14.44 -49.11
C VAL A 63 -6.93 15.54 -49.42
N GLY A 64 -5.64 15.33 -49.09
CA GLY A 64 -4.53 16.11 -49.66
C GLY A 64 -3.16 15.87 -48.98
N LEU A 65 -2.25 15.15 -49.65
CA LEU A 65 -0.79 15.14 -49.44
C LEU A 65 -0.14 16.30 -50.25
N PRO A 66 1.20 16.51 -50.25
CA PRO A 66 2.14 16.82 -49.16
C PRO A 66 2.99 18.08 -49.49
N GLY A 67 3.71 18.67 -48.52
CA GLY A 67 4.80 19.61 -48.85
C GLY A 67 5.25 20.60 -47.77
N GLY A 68 6.52 20.49 -47.38
CA GLY A 68 7.50 21.61 -47.45
C GLY A 68 7.53 22.68 -46.35
N GLY A 69 8.69 22.77 -45.69
CA GLY A 69 9.29 24.03 -45.20
C GLY A 69 8.93 24.43 -43.77
N ALA A 70 9.89 24.33 -42.84
CA ALA A 70 10.59 25.49 -42.24
C ALA A 70 9.96 25.83 -40.86
N GLU A 71 10.65 26.21 -39.79
CA GLU A 71 12.06 26.48 -39.51
C GLU A 71 12.18 26.58 -37.96
N THR A 72 13.35 26.21 -37.46
CA THR A 72 14.08 26.86 -36.35
C THR A 72 13.39 27.12 -35.01
N ALA A 73 13.85 26.40 -33.98
CA ALA A 73 14.24 27.02 -32.71
C ALA A 73 15.26 26.13 -31.94
N THR A 74 16.53 26.45 -32.17
CA THR A 74 17.65 26.57 -31.21
C THR A 74 17.70 25.70 -29.95
N SER A 75 18.81 24.95 -29.91
CA SER A 75 19.51 24.28 -28.80
C SER A 75 19.58 25.04 -27.48
N SER A 76 19.76 24.29 -26.39
CA SER A 76 20.86 24.48 -25.44
C SER A 76 21.06 23.23 -24.58
N ALA A 77 22.25 22.63 -24.69
CA ALA A 77 22.77 21.63 -23.78
C ALA A 77 23.70 22.30 -22.75
N ALA A 78 23.58 21.91 -21.48
CA ALA A 78 24.62 21.96 -20.43
C ALA A 78 23.97 21.30 -19.18
N GLY A 79 24.52 20.30 -18.50
CA GLY A 79 25.92 20.11 -18.12
C GLY A 79 26.19 20.88 -16.82
N GLY A 80 26.02 20.24 -15.65
CA GLY A 80 26.32 20.87 -14.36
C GLY A 80 26.15 19.94 -13.16
N THR A 81 27.27 19.55 -12.56
CA THR A 81 27.44 18.76 -11.32
C THR A 81 26.94 19.50 -10.06
N PRO A 82 26.45 18.81 -9.01
CA PRO A 82 26.06 19.47 -7.76
C PRO A 82 27.27 19.77 -6.87
N ASN A 83 27.48 21.06 -6.58
CA ASN A 83 28.42 21.54 -5.56
C ASN A 83 27.78 21.40 -4.18
N PHE A 84 28.47 20.73 -3.25
CA PHE A 84 28.18 20.77 -1.82
C PHE A 84 28.82 22.03 -1.23
N GLU A 85 28.02 23.01 -0.80
CA GLU A 85 28.50 24.08 0.08
C GLU A 85 27.52 24.33 1.23
N ARG A 86 28.07 24.13 2.43
CA ARG A 86 27.51 24.33 3.76
C ARG A 86 27.55 25.82 4.10
N GLY A 87 26.45 26.38 4.59
CA GLY A 87 26.40 27.74 5.13
C GLY A 87 25.29 27.90 6.16
N ASP A 88 25.66 27.80 7.44
CA ASP A 88 24.88 28.28 8.58
C ASP A 88 24.80 29.82 8.55
N ALA A 89 23.60 30.39 8.72
CA ALA A 89 23.43 31.72 9.31
C ALA A 89 22.00 31.93 9.85
N ALA A 90 21.93 32.54 11.03
CA ALA A 90 20.81 32.69 11.94
C ALA A 90 19.59 33.51 11.46
N VAL A 91 18.47 33.23 12.15
CA VAL A 91 17.08 33.74 12.08
C VAL A 91 16.94 35.22 12.54
N PRO A 92 15.88 35.93 12.12
CA PRO A 92 15.04 36.63 13.10
C PRO A 92 13.52 36.37 12.94
N PRO A 93 12.71 36.70 13.96
CA PRO A 93 11.47 35.99 14.28
C PRO A 93 10.20 36.67 13.75
N ASN A 94 9.10 35.89 13.74
CA ASN A 94 7.69 36.29 13.58
C ASN A 94 7.16 36.43 12.14
N ALA A 95 6.55 35.35 11.64
CA ALA A 95 5.24 35.40 11.00
C ALA A 95 4.60 34.00 11.06
N ALA A 96 3.50 33.88 11.80
CA ALA A 96 2.67 32.69 11.81
C ALA A 96 2.04 32.49 10.42
N ALA A 97 2.41 31.40 9.76
CA ALA A 97 1.66 30.80 8.66
C ALA A 97 1.37 29.35 9.05
N PRO A 98 0.19 28.79 8.72
CA PRO A 98 -0.07 27.37 8.98
C PRO A 98 0.94 26.56 8.18
N THR A 99 1.85 25.90 8.87
CA THR A 99 2.78 24.93 8.28
C THR A 99 1.95 23.79 7.74
N VAL A 100 1.61 23.85 6.45
CA VAL A 100 1.44 22.64 5.66
C VAL A 100 2.79 21.95 5.74
N PRO A 101 2.91 20.70 6.24
CA PRO A 101 4.18 19.99 6.13
C PRO A 101 4.45 19.81 4.64
N GLY A 102 5.32 20.68 4.11
CA GLY A 102 5.93 20.51 2.82
C GLY A 102 6.64 19.17 2.79
N ALA A 103 6.61 18.53 1.62
CA ALA A 103 7.27 17.27 1.30
C ALA A 103 8.59 17.13 2.08
N SER A 104 8.50 16.42 3.21
CA SER A 104 9.64 16.15 4.06
C SER A 104 10.36 15.00 3.41
N ASP A 105 11.62 15.25 3.05
CA ASP A 105 12.76 14.35 3.07
C ASP A 105 12.49 12.88 2.68
N THR A 106 13.23 12.39 1.68
CA THR A 106 13.36 10.98 1.26
C THR A 106 13.83 10.03 2.38
N GLY A 107 13.05 9.92 3.45
CA GLY A 107 13.27 9.11 4.63
C GLY A 107 12.06 8.21 4.84
N CYS A 108 12.32 6.94 5.15
CA CYS A 108 11.28 5.97 5.41
C CYS A 108 10.49 6.39 6.66
N VAL A 109 9.25 6.85 6.48
CA VAL A 109 8.38 7.23 7.59
C VAL A 109 7.66 5.97 8.11
N PRO A 110 7.61 5.73 9.43
CA PRO A 110 6.75 4.68 9.97
C PRO A 110 5.30 4.91 9.53
N MET A 111 4.59 3.84 9.21
CA MET A 111 3.21 3.85 8.70
C MET A 111 2.18 4.14 9.81
N GLN A 112 2.37 5.23 10.57
CA GLN A 112 1.47 5.65 11.66
C GLN A 112 1.04 7.10 11.44
N ASP A 113 -0.15 7.30 10.89
CA ASP A 113 -0.73 8.62 10.64
C ASP A 113 -1.54 9.11 11.86
N PRO A 114 -1.11 10.18 12.56
CA PRO A 114 -1.77 10.64 13.78
C PRO A 114 -3.19 11.16 13.52
N GLY A 115 -3.45 11.73 12.33
CA GLY A 115 -4.79 12.19 11.96
C GLY A 115 -5.76 11.03 11.79
N LEU A 116 -5.34 9.95 11.16
CA LEU A 116 -6.13 8.74 10.94
C LEU A 116 -6.31 7.99 12.25
N ARG A 117 -5.31 8.01 13.13
CA ARG A 117 -5.40 7.46 14.49
C ARG A 117 -6.48 8.18 15.31
N ALA A 118 -6.55 9.50 15.24
CA ALA A 118 -7.59 10.26 15.91
C ALA A 118 -9.00 9.90 15.40
N LEU A 119 -9.18 9.82 14.08
CA LEU A 119 -10.44 9.40 13.48
C LEU A 119 -10.85 7.97 13.88
N LEU A 120 -9.88 7.05 13.93
CA LEU A 120 -10.11 5.68 14.37
C LEU A 120 -10.51 5.61 15.85
N ASN A 121 -9.89 6.41 16.71
CA ASN A 121 -10.25 6.47 18.13
C ASN A 121 -11.68 6.96 18.36
N GLU A 122 -12.16 7.86 17.50
CA GLU A 122 -13.56 8.30 17.55
C GLU A 122 -14.53 7.24 17.00
N ALA A 123 -14.15 6.54 15.93
CA ALA A 123 -14.98 5.51 15.29
C ALA A 123 -15.03 4.19 16.07
N LEU A 124 -13.95 3.86 16.79
CA LEU A 124 -13.80 2.65 17.60
C LEU A 124 -13.11 3.00 18.94
N PRO A 125 -13.83 3.57 19.91
CA PRO A 125 -13.25 4.04 21.18
C PRO A 125 -12.50 2.97 21.97
N GLN A 126 -12.85 1.68 21.79
CA GLN A 126 -12.21 0.54 22.43
C GLN A 126 -10.70 0.46 22.11
N VAL A 127 -10.26 0.97 20.95
CA VAL A 127 -8.84 0.95 20.55
C VAL A 127 -8.08 2.22 20.92
N ALA A 128 -8.69 3.17 21.66
CA ALA A 128 -8.05 4.45 21.98
C ALA A 128 -6.77 4.28 22.82
N THR A 129 -6.71 3.26 23.69
CA THR A 129 -5.54 2.91 24.50
C THR A 129 -4.68 1.81 23.89
N ALA A 130 -5.05 1.31 22.70
CA ALA A 130 -4.29 0.29 21.98
C ALA A 130 -2.87 0.78 21.68
N ARG A 131 -1.90 -0.14 21.77
CA ARG A 131 -0.52 0.16 21.40
C ARG A 131 -0.38 0.13 19.89
N GLU A 132 0.57 0.89 19.37
CA GLU A 132 0.95 0.79 17.96
C GLU A 132 1.61 -0.57 17.71
N ALA A 133 1.14 -1.28 16.69
CA ALA A 133 1.76 -2.53 16.27
C ALA A 133 3.09 -2.27 15.58
N ALA A 134 4.04 -3.19 15.79
CA ALA A 134 5.32 -3.16 15.10
C ALA A 134 5.12 -3.41 13.59
N VAL A 135 5.39 -2.39 12.78
CA VAL A 135 5.40 -2.50 11.32
C VAL A 135 6.83 -2.52 10.78
N PRO A 136 7.14 -3.36 9.78
CA PRO A 136 8.44 -3.29 9.13
C PRO A 136 8.58 -1.92 8.45
N MET A 137 9.76 -1.32 8.52
CA MET A 137 10.06 -0.04 7.88
C MET A 137 10.01 -0.22 6.35
N VAL A 138 8.86 0.02 5.74
CA VAL A 138 8.68 0.01 4.28
C VAL A 138 8.56 1.44 3.79
N CYS A 139 9.54 1.85 2.99
CA CYS A 139 9.59 3.19 2.42
C CYS A 139 8.58 3.30 1.27
N LYS A 140 7.32 3.62 1.56
CA LYS A 140 6.28 3.83 0.55
C LYS A 140 6.36 5.28 0.05
N GLN A 141 6.90 5.46 -1.16
CA GLN A 141 6.83 6.74 -1.87
C GLN A 141 5.37 6.91 -2.32
N GLY A 142 4.62 7.85 -1.75
CA GLY A 142 3.25 8.11 -2.23
C GLY A 142 2.20 8.59 -1.22
N GLY A 143 2.54 8.80 0.06
CA GLY A 143 1.65 9.52 0.98
C GLY A 143 0.35 8.80 1.38
N GLY A 144 0.29 7.47 1.22
CA GLY A 144 -0.78 6.67 1.83
C GLY A 144 -0.77 6.85 3.35
N ARG A 145 -1.95 7.03 3.94
CA ARG A 145 -2.13 7.18 5.39
C ARG A 145 -2.52 5.83 5.97
N GLU A 146 -1.76 5.36 6.94
CA GLU A 146 -1.96 4.04 7.53
C GLU A 146 -1.86 4.13 9.07
N VAL A 147 -2.54 3.23 9.76
CA VAL A 147 -2.48 3.05 11.22
C VAL A 147 -2.50 1.56 11.52
N HIS A 148 -1.61 1.10 12.39
CA HIS A 148 -1.47 -0.31 12.77
C HIS A 148 -1.45 -0.43 14.30
N LEU A 149 -2.35 -1.23 14.86
CA LEU A 149 -2.57 -1.32 16.31
C LEU A 149 -2.60 -2.75 16.79
N GLU A 150 -1.99 -3.00 17.94
CA GLU A 150 -2.23 -4.20 18.74
C GLU A 150 -3.57 -4.04 19.45
N VAL A 151 -4.51 -4.94 19.22
CA VAL A 151 -5.87 -4.81 19.73
C VAL A 151 -6.32 -6.06 20.49
N ASP A 152 -7.15 -5.81 21.49
CA ASP A 152 -7.81 -6.82 22.31
C ASP A 152 -9.33 -6.67 22.18
N ASP A 153 -10.03 -7.75 21.89
CA ASP A 153 -11.50 -7.83 21.84
C ASP A 153 -11.96 -9.04 22.67
N GLY A 154 -12.10 -8.82 23.99
CA GLY A 154 -12.35 -9.90 24.94
C GLY A 154 -11.18 -10.91 24.94
N PRO A 155 -11.41 -12.20 24.61
CA PRO A 155 -10.35 -13.19 24.50
C PRO A 155 -9.59 -13.13 23.17
N ALA A 156 -10.06 -12.30 22.22
CA ALA A 156 -9.43 -12.20 20.92
C ALA A 156 -8.30 -11.17 20.91
N HIS A 157 -7.17 -11.53 20.33
CA HIS A 157 -5.96 -10.70 20.25
C HIS A 157 -5.46 -10.66 18.81
N GLY A 158 -4.89 -9.53 18.41
CA GLY A 158 -4.22 -9.45 17.12
C GLY A 158 -3.94 -8.01 16.68
N VAL A 159 -3.95 -7.81 15.36
CA VAL A 159 -3.56 -6.54 14.74
C VAL A 159 -4.71 -5.96 13.94
N LEU A 160 -5.07 -4.72 14.26
CA LEU A 160 -5.99 -3.90 13.47
C LEU A 160 -5.20 -2.92 12.60
N THR A 161 -5.43 -2.97 11.30
CA THR A 161 -4.79 -2.12 10.29
C THR A 161 -5.83 -1.30 9.56
N VAL A 162 -5.62 0.02 9.49
CA VAL A 162 -6.43 0.93 8.67
C VAL A 162 -5.55 1.54 7.60
N VAL A 163 -5.96 1.43 6.34
CA VAL A 163 -5.24 1.98 5.18
C VAL A 163 -6.19 2.89 4.41
N PHE A 164 -5.75 4.13 4.18
CA PHE A 164 -6.37 5.04 3.23
C PHE A 164 -5.54 5.08 1.94
N ALA A 165 -6.19 4.71 0.83
CA ALA A 165 -5.66 4.79 -0.52
C ALA A 165 -6.29 6.00 -1.24
N PRO A 166 -5.49 6.93 -1.80
CA PRO A 166 -6.03 8.06 -2.55
C PRO A 166 -6.65 7.62 -3.87
N ALA A 167 -7.42 8.50 -4.50
CA ALA A 167 -8.08 8.24 -5.78
C ALA A 167 -7.06 7.82 -6.87
N GLY A 168 -7.41 6.80 -7.65
CA GLY A 168 -6.58 6.31 -8.74
C GLY A 168 -5.56 5.23 -8.35
N GLU A 169 -5.42 4.90 -7.06
CA GLU A 169 -4.70 3.70 -6.65
C GLU A 169 -5.57 2.45 -6.70
N PRO A 170 -5.04 1.30 -7.16
CA PRO A 170 -5.77 0.05 -7.11
C PRO A 170 -6.00 -0.37 -5.66
N VAL A 171 -7.26 -0.64 -5.33
CA VAL A 171 -7.62 -1.25 -4.04
C VAL A 171 -7.32 -2.74 -4.13
N GLU A 172 -6.45 -3.25 -3.25
CA GLU A 172 -6.26 -4.68 -3.11
C GLU A 172 -7.38 -5.29 -2.28
N ASP A 173 -8.14 -6.18 -2.92
CA ASP A 173 -9.07 -7.10 -2.28
C ASP A 173 -8.42 -8.48 -2.19
N GLY A 174 -7.96 -8.84 -0.99
CA GLY A 174 -7.44 -10.19 -0.71
C GLY A 174 -8.55 -11.13 -0.25
N GLN A 175 -8.42 -12.43 -0.52
CA GLN A 175 -9.32 -13.41 0.09
C GLN A 175 -8.97 -13.60 1.59
N PRO A 176 -9.94 -13.44 2.51
CA PRO A 176 -9.70 -13.57 3.93
C PRO A 176 -9.46 -15.03 4.33
N VAL A 177 -8.24 -15.37 4.75
CA VAL A 177 -7.94 -16.64 5.44
C VAL A 177 -7.24 -16.32 6.76
N GLY A 178 -7.97 -16.44 7.88
CA GLY A 178 -7.45 -16.08 9.20
C GLY A 178 -7.38 -14.57 9.49
N TRP A 179 -8.09 -13.76 8.71
CA TRP A 179 -8.24 -12.31 8.91
C TRP A 179 -9.57 -11.85 8.30
N ALA A 180 -10.06 -10.68 8.71
CA ALA A 180 -11.26 -10.06 8.17
C ALA A 180 -10.95 -8.65 7.68
N ARG A 181 -11.72 -8.18 6.69
CA ARG A 181 -11.58 -6.83 6.14
C ARG A 181 -12.91 -6.29 5.67
N ALA A 182 -13.08 -5.00 5.87
CA ALA A 182 -14.12 -4.22 5.25
C ALA A 182 -13.53 -2.92 4.72
N GLY A 183 -14.18 -2.32 3.73
CA GLY A 183 -13.76 -1.03 3.23
C GLY A 183 -14.90 -0.27 2.59
N ALA A 184 -14.66 1.01 2.36
CA ALA A 184 -15.64 1.94 1.84
C ALA A 184 -14.98 3.02 0.98
N PRO A 185 -15.65 3.47 -0.11
CA PRO A 185 -15.19 4.61 -0.89
C PRO A 185 -15.27 5.89 -0.06
N THR A 186 -14.29 6.77 -0.19
CA THR A 186 -14.22 8.02 0.58
C THR A 186 -14.81 9.21 -0.18
N ALA A 187 -15.09 10.30 0.52
CA ALA A 187 -15.66 11.50 -0.11
C ALA A 187 -14.69 12.15 -1.11
N SER A 188 -13.38 11.97 -0.89
CA SER A 188 -12.30 12.38 -1.78
C SER A 188 -12.14 11.52 -3.04
N GLY A 189 -12.95 10.46 -3.21
CA GLY A 189 -12.85 9.50 -4.31
C GLY A 189 -11.75 8.45 -4.13
N GLY A 190 -11.16 8.38 -2.94
CA GLY A 190 -10.26 7.31 -2.51
C GLY A 190 -11.01 6.13 -1.90
N TYR A 191 -10.28 5.30 -1.15
CA TYR A 191 -10.82 4.13 -0.47
C TYR A 191 -10.19 3.97 0.91
N VAL A 192 -10.99 3.67 1.93
CA VAL A 192 -10.51 3.27 3.25
C VAL A 192 -10.77 1.79 3.45
N ALA A 193 -9.74 1.06 3.89
CA ALA A 193 -9.83 -0.34 4.26
C ALA A 193 -9.47 -0.53 5.73
N VAL A 194 -10.28 -1.31 6.45
CA VAL A 194 -10.08 -1.71 7.83
C VAL A 194 -9.90 -3.22 7.83
N THR A 195 -8.74 -3.69 8.27
CA THR A 195 -8.34 -5.10 8.29
C THR A 195 -8.03 -5.52 9.71
N SER A 196 -8.54 -6.66 10.15
CA SER A 196 -8.22 -7.26 11.45
C SER A 196 -7.65 -8.65 11.23
N VAL A 197 -6.49 -8.91 11.81
CA VAL A 197 -5.79 -10.20 11.74
C VAL A 197 -5.73 -10.75 13.15
N SER A 198 -6.17 -12.00 13.34
CA SER A 198 -6.05 -12.67 14.63
C SER A 198 -4.64 -13.20 14.84
N ASP A 199 -4.16 -13.17 16.07
CA ASP A 199 -3.03 -14.00 16.47
C ASP A 199 -3.42 -15.48 16.35
N SER A 200 -2.44 -16.37 16.09
CA SER A 200 -2.68 -17.79 15.84
C SER A 200 -3.45 -18.50 16.97
N ASP A 201 -3.33 -17.98 18.18
CA ASP A 201 -3.80 -18.60 19.41
C ASP A 201 -5.13 -17.99 19.90
N SER A 202 -5.61 -16.93 19.22
CA SER A 202 -6.74 -16.10 19.63
C SER A 202 -8.11 -16.76 19.41
N GLY A 203 -8.21 -17.75 18.52
CA GLY A 203 -9.45 -18.49 18.23
C GLY A 203 -10.59 -17.69 17.55
N ALA A 204 -10.46 -16.38 17.39
CA ALA A 204 -11.43 -15.47 16.77
C ALA A 204 -10.73 -14.22 16.22
N ILE A 205 -11.37 -13.51 15.28
CA ILE A 205 -10.83 -12.26 14.70
C ILE A 205 -11.34 -11.07 15.53
N PRO A 206 -10.44 -10.23 16.10
CA PRO A 206 -10.86 -9.07 16.87
C PRO A 206 -11.74 -8.12 16.04
N PHE A 207 -12.85 -7.63 16.60
CA PHE A 207 -13.74 -6.64 16.00
C PHE A 207 -14.33 -7.03 14.63
N GLU A 208 -14.35 -8.32 14.25
CA GLU A 208 -14.79 -8.79 12.92
C GLU A 208 -16.15 -8.19 12.50
N SER A 209 -17.14 -8.19 13.39
CA SER A 209 -18.48 -7.67 13.11
C SER A 209 -18.56 -6.14 13.04
N GLN A 210 -17.53 -5.43 13.48
CA GLN A 210 -17.51 -3.96 13.55
C GLN A 210 -16.75 -3.33 12.38
N LEU A 211 -15.92 -4.09 11.65
CA LEU A 211 -15.04 -3.54 10.60
C LEU A 211 -15.80 -2.72 9.55
N ALA A 212 -16.95 -3.23 9.10
CA ALA A 212 -17.79 -2.54 8.11
C ALA A 212 -18.36 -1.22 8.64
N ALA A 213 -18.80 -1.21 9.89
CA ALA A 213 -19.32 0.00 10.55
C ALA A 213 -18.20 1.05 10.71
N VAL A 214 -17.01 0.62 11.14
CA VAL A 214 -15.83 1.49 11.26
C VAL A 214 -15.46 2.08 9.90
N ALA A 215 -15.35 1.26 8.85
CA ALA A 215 -15.04 1.74 7.50
C ALA A 215 -16.06 2.77 7.00
N SER A 216 -17.37 2.52 7.22
CA SER A 216 -18.44 3.44 6.84
C SER A 216 -18.40 4.77 7.62
N THR A 217 -17.91 4.75 8.86
CA THR A 217 -17.77 5.93 9.72
C THR A 217 -16.56 6.78 9.32
N LEU A 218 -15.47 6.12 8.92
CA LEU A 218 -14.24 6.80 8.49
C LEU A 218 -14.37 7.41 7.09
N ALA A 219 -15.02 6.70 6.16
CA ALA A 219 -15.12 7.07 4.75
C ALA A 219 -15.53 8.53 4.45
N PRO A 220 -16.58 9.12 5.06
CA PRO A 220 -16.98 10.49 4.76
C PRO A 220 -16.02 11.57 5.32
N ARG A 221 -15.04 11.17 6.14
CA ARG A 221 -14.07 12.06 6.80
C ARG A 221 -12.67 11.99 6.18
N LEU A 222 -12.52 11.15 5.16
CA LEU A 222 -11.32 10.89 4.39
C LEU A 222 -11.53 11.28 2.92
#